data_AF-A0A9N9K4Z8-F1
#
_entry.id   AF-A0A9N9K4Z8-F1
#
_cell.length_a   1.000
_cell.length_b   1.000
_cell.length_c   1.000
_cell.angle_alpha   90.00
_cell.angle_beta   90.00
_cell.angle_gamma   90.00
#
_symmetry.space_group_name_H-M   'P 1'
#
loop_
_entity.id
_entity.type
_entity.pdbx_description
1 polymer ?
#
loop_
_entity_poly.entity_id
_entity_poly.type
_entity_poly.pdbx_seq_one_letter_code
_entity_poly.pdbx_strand_id
1 'polypeptide(L)'
;FVSSNVDIASLPQTPVFIEVASTVQQKLLNSLPITGYLVKEHLSWNIHSINVSSEICSPIQIVCNYLDAYDKHEIDVGDVVFHGQKCIKKPLPAKKCQDLIAKYFFEGNADGISSFRFVEIFVNVLANQLIRLSSSAYFTVENLKLMIKDETLLRTTLVKTLIDISKEFATRSVKTKAAQLESTSDDYEAKFEIVQWDASNHLLVCFMSQNPDSICALYREKNKVPDNVKEFLKSQFMAGPSKWELDDYNRMASNLLLEKLECLARRTMYHIDLPLYALSADNIIKMALILLRSRANVPVVVMGEAGCGKSSLIGFLAKVVEVNYEPFNLHAGIKEQDILDFMDKAQKKADNGELWLFFDEINTCNHIGLLANLIAHRTLKGKLVHPNIRLFS
;
A
#
# COMPACT_ATOMS: atom_id res chain seq x y z
N PHE A 1 -32.27 -6.76 25.61
CA PHE A 1 -31.89 -8.16 25.89
C PHE A 1 -31.34 -8.77 24.61
N VAL A 2 -30.27 -9.55 24.70
CA VAL A 2 -29.71 -10.35 23.60
C VAL A 2 -29.88 -11.80 23.99
N SER A 3 -30.39 -12.65 23.10
CA SER A 3 -30.62 -14.07 23.37
C SER A 3 -29.89 -14.94 22.37
N SER A 4 -29.30 -16.03 22.87
CA SER A 4 -28.67 -17.07 22.06
C SER A 4 -29.13 -18.42 22.60
N ASN A 5 -30.07 -19.08 21.91
CA ASN A 5 -30.65 -20.42 22.13
C ASN A 5 -31.05 -20.79 23.57
N VAL A 6 -30.12 -20.77 24.52
CA VAL A 6 -30.26 -21.18 25.92
C VAL A 6 -30.07 -20.02 26.90
N ASP A 7 -29.37 -18.95 26.51
CA ASP A 7 -29.04 -17.84 27.40
C ASP A 7 -29.73 -16.53 27.00
N ILE A 8 -30.10 -15.74 28.01
CA ILE A 8 -30.65 -14.39 27.86
C ILE A 8 -29.75 -13.42 28.63
N ALA A 9 -29.12 -12.50 27.91
CA ALA A 9 -28.35 -11.41 28.48
C ALA A 9 -29.16 -10.12 28.47
N SER A 10 -29.23 -9.43 29.62
CA SER A 10 -29.78 -8.07 29.71
C SER A 10 -28.66 -7.05 29.67
N LEU A 11 -28.75 -6.09 28.74
CA LEU A 11 -27.77 -5.02 28.56
C LEU A 11 -28.50 -3.66 28.58
N PRO A 12 -29.15 -3.27 29.68
CA PRO A 12 -30.10 -2.15 29.69
C PRO A 12 -29.45 -0.77 29.53
N GLN A 13 -28.16 -0.64 29.84
CA GLN A 13 -27.42 0.64 29.76
C GLN A 13 -26.27 0.62 28.75
N THR A 14 -26.15 -0.45 27.96
CA THR A 14 -25.07 -0.58 26.98
C THR A 14 -25.59 -0.14 25.62
N PRO A 15 -25.05 0.93 25.01
CA PRO A 15 -25.39 1.26 23.63
C PRO A 15 -24.92 0.14 22.71
N VAL A 16 -25.81 -0.34 21.85
CA VAL A 16 -25.52 -1.39 20.86
C VAL A 16 -25.55 -0.77 19.48
N PHE A 17 -24.43 -0.84 18.78
CA PHE A 17 -24.31 -0.42 17.39
C PHE A 17 -24.30 -1.66 16.49
N ILE A 18 -25.08 -1.62 15.42
CA ILE A 18 -25.14 -2.70 14.42
C ILE A 18 -24.64 -2.11 13.11
N GLU A 19 -23.46 -2.57 12.68
CA GLU A 19 -22.93 -2.25 11.36
C GLU A 19 -23.51 -3.24 10.33
N VAL A 20 -24.12 -2.70 9.28
CA VAL A 20 -24.64 -3.48 8.15
C VAL A 20 -23.88 -3.07 6.91
N ALA A 21 -23.36 -4.06 6.17
CA ALA A 21 -22.60 -3.80 4.95
C ALA A 21 -23.44 -3.00 3.93
N SER A 22 -22.82 -1.99 3.33
CA SER A 22 -23.45 -1.20 2.26
C SER A 22 -23.52 -2.01 0.97
N THR A 23 -24.72 -2.39 0.55
CA THR A 23 -24.98 -3.06 -0.73
C THR A 23 -25.66 -2.13 -1.73
N VAL A 24 -25.62 -2.47 -3.02
CA VAL A 24 -26.36 -1.75 -4.07
C VAL A 24 -27.82 -1.56 -3.65
N GLN A 25 -28.31 -0.33 -3.71
CA GLN A 25 -29.67 0.06 -3.30
C GLN A 25 -30.04 -0.35 -1.86
N GLN A 26 -29.06 -0.55 -0.98
CA GLN A 26 -29.26 -1.00 0.40
C GLN A 26 -30.03 -2.34 0.50
N LYS A 27 -29.95 -3.21 -0.52
CA LYS A 27 -30.63 -4.52 -0.56
C LYS A 27 -30.48 -5.32 0.75
N LEU A 28 -29.26 -5.45 1.30
CA LEU A 28 -29.02 -6.19 2.54
C LEU A 28 -29.73 -5.54 3.73
N LEU A 29 -29.58 -4.22 3.93
CA LEU A 29 -30.24 -3.49 5.01
C LEU A 29 -31.77 -3.65 4.93
N ASN A 30 -32.33 -3.54 3.72
CA ASN A 30 -33.76 -3.64 3.46
C ASN A 30 -34.29 -5.08 3.59
N SER A 31 -33.45 -6.09 3.39
CA SER A 31 -33.82 -7.50 3.56
C SER A 31 -33.92 -7.95 5.02
N LEU A 32 -33.40 -7.16 5.97
CA LEU A 32 -33.36 -7.50 7.39
C LEU A 32 -34.56 -6.85 8.11
N PRO A 33 -35.63 -7.59 8.47
CA PRO A 33 -36.85 -6.99 9.02
C PRO A 33 -36.62 -6.22 10.33
N ILE A 34 -35.63 -6.66 11.12
CA ILE A 34 -35.28 -6.02 12.40
C ILE A 34 -34.80 -4.58 12.23
N THR A 35 -34.22 -4.21 11.08
CA THR A 35 -33.66 -2.87 10.86
C THR A 35 -34.75 -1.80 10.81
N GLY A 36 -36.01 -2.16 10.49
CA GLY A 36 -37.15 -1.24 10.53
C GLY A 36 -37.50 -0.73 11.93
N TYR A 37 -37.05 -1.42 12.98
CA TYR A 37 -37.33 -1.09 14.38
C TYR A 37 -36.17 -0.38 15.08
N LEU A 38 -35.02 -0.26 14.41
CA LEU A 38 -33.84 0.39 14.95
C LEU A 38 -33.84 1.88 14.58
N VAL A 39 -33.33 2.72 15.47
CA VAL A 39 -33.00 4.11 15.14
C VAL A 39 -31.89 4.06 14.09
N LYS A 40 -32.17 4.62 12.90
CA LYS A 40 -31.22 4.65 11.79
C LYS A 40 -30.52 6.00 11.77
N GLU A 41 -29.21 5.98 11.88
CA GLU A 41 -28.37 7.12 11.51
C GLU A 41 -27.68 6.80 10.19
N HIS A 42 -27.99 7.57 9.14
CA HIS A 42 -27.35 7.37 7.84
C HIS A 42 -26.06 8.19 7.78
N LEU A 43 -24.92 7.50 7.78
CA LEU A 43 -23.62 8.13 7.60
C LEU A 43 -23.29 8.21 6.10
N SER A 44 -23.12 9.43 5.61
CA SER A 44 -22.58 9.68 4.27
C SER A 44 -21.06 9.75 4.32
N TRP A 45 -20.38 9.18 3.33
CA TRP A 45 -18.94 9.33 3.19
C TRP A 45 -18.56 10.82 3.05
N ASN A 46 -17.60 11.27 3.85
CA ASN A 46 -17.08 12.64 3.83
C ASN A 46 -15.60 12.62 4.19
N ILE A 47 -14.75 13.19 3.34
CA ILE A 47 -13.31 13.26 3.58
C ILE A 47 -12.97 13.99 4.89
N HIS A 48 -13.76 14.99 5.29
CA HIS A 48 -13.57 15.72 6.54
C HIS A 48 -13.89 14.89 7.80
N SER A 49 -14.41 13.66 7.63
CA SER A 49 -14.58 12.70 8.71
C SER A 49 -13.36 11.79 8.92
N ILE A 50 -12.30 11.91 8.12
CA ILE A 50 -11.06 11.16 8.34
C ILE A 50 -10.42 11.56 9.69
N ASN A 51 -10.01 10.55 10.46
CA ASN A 51 -9.27 10.77 11.69
C ASN A 51 -7.82 11.15 11.39
N VAL A 52 -7.38 12.31 11.86
CA VAL A 52 -6.01 12.81 11.66
C VAL A 52 -5.24 12.65 12.96
N SER A 53 -4.21 11.78 12.94
CA SER A 53 -3.33 11.60 14.09
C SER A 53 -2.57 12.89 14.42
N SER A 54 -2.39 13.13 15.73
CA SER A 54 -1.54 14.21 16.26
C SER A 54 -0.07 13.83 16.34
N GLU A 55 0.29 12.57 16.09
CA GLU A 55 1.69 12.12 16.06
C GLU A 55 2.38 12.64 14.80
N ILE A 56 3.46 13.41 14.97
CA ILE A 56 4.20 14.06 13.87
C ILE A 56 4.73 13.05 12.84
N CYS A 57 5.13 11.86 13.31
CA CYS A 57 5.64 10.79 12.45
C CYS A 57 4.54 9.85 11.93
N SER A 58 3.25 10.15 12.19
CA SER A 58 2.17 9.39 11.58
C SER A 58 2.16 9.59 10.06
N PRO A 59 1.72 8.59 9.28
CA PRO A 59 1.67 8.70 7.82
C PRO A 59 0.96 9.95 7.31
N ILE A 60 -0.16 10.31 7.94
CA ILE A 60 -0.95 11.49 7.55
C ILE A 60 -0.20 12.80 7.83
N GLN A 61 0.51 12.90 8.94
CA GLN A 61 1.31 14.09 9.25
C GLN A 61 2.53 14.20 8.34
N ILE A 62 3.20 13.09 8.04
CA ILE A 62 4.33 13.09 7.09
C ILE A 62 3.88 13.64 5.74
N VAL A 63 2.82 13.05 5.19
CA VAL A 63 2.27 13.46 3.89
C VAL A 63 1.84 14.93 3.92
N CYS A 64 1.03 15.33 4.91
CA CYS A 64 0.48 16.68 4.92
C CYS A 64 1.54 17.76 5.12
N ASN A 65 2.62 17.51 5.87
CA ASN A 65 3.71 18.47 5.99
C ASN A 65 4.46 18.67 4.67
N TYR A 66 4.67 17.60 3.90
CA TYR A 66 5.23 17.72 2.55
C TYR A 66 4.26 18.38 1.57
N LEU A 67 2.96 18.07 1.61
CA LEU A 67 1.97 18.71 0.76
C LEU A 67 1.85 20.22 1.07
N ASP A 68 1.90 20.60 2.35
CA ASP A 68 1.90 22.02 2.76
C ASP A 68 3.16 22.76 2.29
N ALA A 69 4.34 22.15 2.45
CA ALA A 69 5.59 22.72 1.95
C ALA A 69 5.60 22.81 0.41
N TYR A 70 4.98 21.85 -0.28
CA TYR A 70 4.80 21.87 -1.73
C TYR A 70 3.88 23.00 -2.18
N ASP A 71 2.75 23.20 -1.51
CA ASP A 71 1.81 24.31 -1.77
C ASP A 71 2.45 25.69 -1.56
N LYS A 72 3.40 25.79 -0.62
CA LYS A 72 4.13 27.03 -0.32
C LYS A 72 5.38 27.23 -1.18
N HIS A 73 5.69 26.30 -2.07
CA HIS A 73 6.93 26.30 -2.86
C HIS A 73 8.22 26.30 -2.01
N GLU A 74 8.18 25.65 -0.84
CA GLU A 74 9.29 25.59 0.12
C GLU A 74 10.16 24.33 -0.01
N ILE A 75 9.77 23.38 -0.87
CA ILE A 75 10.41 22.06 -0.99
C ILE A 75 11.91 22.14 -1.35
N ASP A 76 12.30 23.04 -2.25
CA ASP A 76 13.71 23.25 -2.63
C ASP A 76 14.41 24.31 -1.75
N VAL A 77 13.67 24.96 -0.83
CA VAL A 77 14.18 26.03 0.05
C VAL A 77 14.59 25.47 1.41
N GLY A 78 13.79 24.57 1.97
CA GLY A 78 13.98 24.00 3.29
C GLY A 78 13.78 22.49 3.35
N ASP A 79 14.44 21.85 4.30
CA ASP A 79 14.26 20.43 4.57
C ASP A 79 13.05 20.18 5.48
N VAL A 80 12.17 19.28 5.05
CA VAL A 80 11.06 18.77 5.86
C VAL A 80 11.61 17.63 6.72
N VAL A 81 11.76 17.86 8.02
CA VAL A 81 12.47 16.95 8.94
C VAL A 81 11.52 16.42 10.03
N PHE A 82 11.49 15.09 10.21
CA PHE A 82 10.64 14.43 11.22
C PHE A 82 11.40 13.89 12.43
N HIS A 83 12.74 13.86 12.39
CA HIS A 83 13.60 13.34 13.45
C HIS A 83 14.74 14.29 13.80
N GLY A 84 15.28 14.20 15.02
CA GLY A 84 16.40 15.03 15.47
C GLY A 84 16.01 16.45 15.91
N GLN A 85 17.00 17.32 16.10
CA GLN A 85 16.81 18.63 16.74
C GLN A 85 16.01 19.65 15.90
N LYS A 86 16.08 19.54 14.58
CA LYS A 86 15.40 20.42 13.61
C LYS A 86 14.02 19.88 13.19
N CYS A 87 13.49 18.87 13.88
CA CYS A 87 12.23 18.26 13.48
C CYS A 87 11.04 19.23 13.66
N ILE A 88 10.00 18.98 12.88
CA ILE A 88 8.69 19.59 13.06
C ILE A 88 8.23 19.35 14.50
N LYS A 89 7.89 20.43 15.22
CA LYS A 89 7.53 20.37 16.65
C LYS A 89 6.03 20.31 16.91
N LYS A 90 5.21 20.70 15.92
CA LYS A 90 3.75 20.77 16.06
C LYS A 90 3.10 20.07 14.86
N PRO A 91 2.14 19.18 15.10
CA PRO A 91 1.37 18.58 14.00
C PRO A 91 0.55 19.66 13.28
N LEU A 92 0.29 19.43 12.00
CA LEU A 92 -0.65 20.25 11.26
C LEU A 92 -2.08 20.05 11.80
N PRO A 93 -2.90 21.11 11.85
CA PRO A 93 -4.30 20.99 12.25
C PRO A 93 -5.06 20.00 11.38
N ALA A 94 -5.96 19.22 11.98
CA ALA A 94 -6.73 18.18 11.29
C ALA A 94 -7.44 18.70 10.03
N LYS A 95 -8.10 19.86 10.13
CA LYS A 95 -8.77 20.51 8.98
C LYS A 95 -7.81 20.76 7.82
N LYS A 96 -6.60 21.24 8.09
CA LYS A 96 -5.59 21.50 7.07
C LYS A 96 -5.12 20.21 6.39
N CYS A 97 -4.91 19.14 7.15
CA CYS A 97 -4.58 17.83 6.60
C CYS A 97 -5.71 17.30 5.69
N GLN A 98 -6.96 17.45 6.12
CA GLN A 98 -8.14 17.05 5.34
C GLN A 98 -8.23 17.80 4.02
N ASP A 99 -8.04 19.13 4.05
CA ASP A 99 -8.07 19.98 2.86
C ASP A 99 -6.94 19.61 1.87
N LEU A 100 -5.73 19.35 2.38
CA LEU A 100 -4.60 18.92 1.55
C LEU A 100 -4.85 17.55 0.91
N ILE A 101 -5.38 16.58 1.66
CA ILE A 101 -5.71 15.27 1.09
C ILE A 101 -6.83 15.39 0.06
N ALA A 102 -7.86 16.20 0.34
CA ALA A 102 -8.95 16.47 -0.59
C ALA A 102 -8.39 16.99 -1.93
N LYS A 103 -7.54 18.02 -1.87
CA LYS A 103 -6.86 18.63 -3.01
C LYS A 103 -6.06 17.60 -3.81
N TYR A 104 -5.08 16.95 -3.17
CA TYR A 104 -4.10 16.14 -3.91
C TYR A 104 -4.64 14.77 -4.35
N PHE A 105 -5.53 14.16 -3.57
CA PHE A 105 -6.04 12.83 -3.87
C PHE A 105 -7.29 12.85 -4.76
N PHE A 106 -8.24 13.77 -4.53
CA PHE A 106 -9.54 13.74 -5.23
C PHE A 106 -9.63 14.69 -6.44
N GLU A 107 -8.91 15.82 -6.46
CA GLU A 107 -8.98 16.72 -7.63
C GLU A 107 -8.54 15.98 -8.90
N GLY A 108 -9.36 16.11 -9.96
CA GLY A 108 -9.11 15.50 -11.27
C GLY A 108 -9.35 13.98 -11.37
N ASN A 109 -9.78 13.29 -10.31
CA ASN A 109 -10.07 11.83 -10.31
C ASN A 109 -11.10 11.41 -9.22
N ALA A 110 -12.07 12.28 -8.89
CA ALA A 110 -13.01 12.05 -7.78
C ALA A 110 -14.11 11.01 -8.04
N ASP A 111 -14.35 10.66 -9.31
CA ASP A 111 -15.48 9.80 -9.67
C ASP A 111 -15.24 8.35 -9.22
N GLY A 112 -16.12 7.86 -8.33
CA GLY A 112 -16.12 6.47 -7.85
C GLY A 112 -15.29 6.20 -6.59
N ILE A 113 -14.59 7.19 -6.02
CA ILE A 113 -13.80 7.03 -4.80
C ILE A 113 -14.61 7.46 -3.58
N SER A 114 -15.25 6.50 -2.90
CA SER A 114 -16.06 6.73 -1.70
C SER A 114 -15.63 5.87 -0.51
N SER A 115 -14.33 5.59 -0.38
CA SER A 115 -13.79 4.76 0.71
C SER A 115 -12.50 5.36 1.27
N PHE A 116 -12.43 5.45 2.60
CA PHE A 116 -11.22 5.86 3.32
C PHE A 116 -10.05 4.91 3.07
N ARG A 117 -10.30 3.68 2.59
CA ARG A 117 -9.24 2.75 2.26
C ARG A 117 -8.33 3.25 1.15
N PHE A 118 -8.88 3.93 0.15
CA PHE A 118 -8.06 4.48 -0.93
C PHE A 118 -7.20 5.66 -0.43
N VAL A 119 -7.76 6.47 0.47
CA VAL A 119 -7.02 7.54 1.15
C VAL A 119 -5.88 6.97 1.98
N GLU A 120 -6.14 5.90 2.75
CA GLU A 120 -5.12 5.22 3.55
C GLU A 120 -3.99 4.64 2.69
N ILE A 121 -4.32 4.02 1.55
CA ILE A 121 -3.31 3.50 0.61
C ILE A 121 -2.46 4.65 0.08
N PHE A 122 -3.08 5.74 -0.38
CA PHE A 122 -2.38 6.92 -0.87
C PHE A 122 -1.43 7.49 0.19
N VAL A 123 -1.95 7.72 1.39
CA VAL A 123 -1.21 8.30 2.51
C VAL A 123 -0.07 7.39 2.95
N ASN A 124 -0.30 6.09 3.16
CA ASN A 124 0.72 5.19 3.69
C ASN A 124 1.85 4.94 2.68
N VAL A 125 1.53 4.78 1.39
CA VAL A 125 2.54 4.58 0.34
C VAL A 125 3.40 5.84 0.18
N LEU A 126 2.76 7.02 0.12
CA LEU A 126 3.46 8.29 -0.01
C LEU A 126 4.31 8.59 1.23
N ALA A 127 3.78 8.40 2.43
CA ALA A 127 4.52 8.57 3.68
C ALA A 127 5.77 7.69 3.74
N ASN A 128 5.68 6.44 3.28
CA ASN A 128 6.82 5.51 3.27
C ASN A 128 7.98 6.00 2.39
N GLN A 129 7.69 6.72 1.31
CA GLN A 129 8.72 7.30 0.45
C GLN A 129 9.22 8.65 0.99
N LEU A 130 8.30 9.50 1.47
CA LEU A 130 8.63 10.83 1.98
C LEU A 130 9.49 10.78 3.25
N ILE A 131 9.28 9.79 4.14
CA ILE A 131 10.15 9.62 5.31
C ILE A 131 11.58 9.24 4.91
N ARG A 132 11.75 8.49 3.80
CA ARG A 132 13.07 8.14 3.25
C ARG A 132 13.72 9.35 2.59
N LEU A 133 12.95 10.15 1.86
CA LEU A 133 13.40 11.45 1.34
C LEU A 133 13.91 12.36 2.47
N SER A 134 13.13 12.50 3.55
CA SER A 134 13.50 13.28 4.74
C SER A 134 14.79 12.79 5.40
N SER A 135 15.07 11.49 5.31
CA SER A 135 16.23 10.86 5.95
C SER A 135 17.45 10.77 5.02
N SER A 136 17.32 11.12 3.74
CA SER A 136 18.41 11.04 2.78
C SER A 136 19.38 12.21 2.98
N ALA A 137 20.66 11.89 3.12
CA ALA A 137 21.74 12.86 3.09
C ALA A 137 21.89 13.48 1.69
N TYR A 138 21.81 12.67 0.63
CA TYR A 138 21.97 13.15 -0.75
C TYR A 138 20.94 14.22 -1.12
N PHE A 139 19.67 13.96 -0.82
CA PHE A 139 18.58 14.83 -1.27
C PHE A 139 18.40 16.11 -0.44
N THR A 140 19.21 16.38 0.59
CA THR A 140 19.11 17.63 1.36
C THR A 140 19.29 18.86 0.47
N VAL A 141 18.64 19.97 0.83
CA VAL A 141 18.71 21.22 0.05
C VAL A 141 20.17 21.69 -0.09
N GLU A 142 20.96 21.57 0.98
CA GLU A 142 22.37 21.96 0.99
C GLU A 142 23.21 21.10 0.03
N ASN A 143 23.10 19.77 0.10
CA ASN A 143 23.91 18.89 -0.75
C ASN A 143 23.54 19.02 -2.23
N LEU A 144 22.26 19.16 -2.56
CA LEU A 144 21.84 19.35 -3.95
C LEU A 144 22.38 20.65 -4.55
N LYS A 145 22.42 21.75 -3.77
CA LYS A 145 23.03 23.02 -4.20
C LYS A 145 24.54 22.90 -4.44
N LEU A 146 25.22 22.03 -3.71
CA LEU A 146 26.66 21.78 -3.89
C LEU A 146 26.94 20.88 -5.09
N MET A 147 26.10 19.86 -5.31
CA MET A 147 26.31 18.85 -6.35
C MET A 147 25.80 19.29 -7.72
N ILE A 148 24.75 20.10 -7.77
CA ILE A 148 24.13 20.57 -9.01
C ILE A 148 24.32 22.09 -9.09
N LYS A 149 25.07 22.54 -10.10
CA LYS A 149 25.54 23.94 -10.22
C LYS A 149 24.45 24.98 -10.49
N ASP A 150 23.24 24.55 -10.85
CA ASP A 150 22.09 25.40 -11.16
C ASP A 150 21.01 25.29 -10.06
N GLU A 151 20.20 26.33 -9.88
CA GLU A 151 18.97 26.22 -9.07
C GLU A 151 18.08 25.14 -9.67
N THR A 152 17.96 24.00 -8.98
CA THR A 152 17.15 22.88 -9.45
C THR A 152 15.85 22.78 -8.68
N LEU A 153 14.76 22.56 -9.43
CA LEU A 153 13.45 22.15 -8.88
C LEU A 153 13.40 20.64 -8.64
N LEU A 154 14.54 20.02 -8.32
CA LEU A 154 14.69 18.57 -8.32
C LEU A 154 13.86 17.91 -7.22
N ARG A 155 13.83 18.49 -6.01
CA ARG A 155 13.03 17.94 -4.92
C ARG A 155 11.55 18.16 -5.19
N THR A 156 11.18 19.32 -5.74
CA THR A 156 9.79 19.58 -6.18
C THR A 156 9.35 18.54 -7.22
N THR A 157 10.16 18.25 -8.23
CA THR A 157 9.87 17.23 -9.25
C THR A 157 9.76 15.83 -8.64
N LEU A 158 10.65 15.46 -7.71
CA LEU A 158 10.58 14.19 -7.01
C LEU A 158 9.31 14.07 -6.16
N VAL A 159 9.00 15.06 -5.33
CA VAL A 159 7.80 15.05 -4.46
C VAL A 159 6.54 14.96 -5.32
N LYS A 160 6.45 15.72 -6.41
CA LYS A 160 5.34 15.63 -7.37
C LYS A 160 5.21 14.23 -7.97
N THR A 161 6.32 13.64 -8.40
CA THR A 161 6.37 12.28 -8.94
C THR A 161 5.87 11.25 -7.93
N LEU A 162 6.31 11.34 -6.67
CA LEU A 162 5.88 10.45 -5.59
C LEU A 162 4.38 10.59 -5.29
N ILE A 163 3.84 11.81 -5.31
CA ILE A 163 2.40 12.08 -5.16
C ILE A 163 1.62 11.39 -6.27
N ASP A 164 2.02 11.58 -7.53
CA ASP A 164 1.31 11.04 -8.70
C ASP A 164 1.33 9.51 -8.71
N ILE A 165 2.49 8.89 -8.44
CA ILE A 165 2.61 7.43 -8.35
C ILE A 165 1.77 6.88 -7.20
N SER A 166 1.79 7.53 -6.04
CA SER A 166 0.99 7.09 -4.88
C SER A 166 -0.51 7.19 -5.15
N LYS A 167 -0.94 8.23 -5.90
CA LYS A 167 -2.31 8.40 -6.34
C LYS A 167 -2.71 7.29 -7.31
N GLU A 168 -1.92 7.04 -8.35
CA GLU A 168 -2.18 5.94 -9.30
C GLU A 168 -2.29 4.60 -8.55
N PHE A 169 -1.36 4.34 -7.64
CA PHE A 169 -1.30 3.12 -6.83
C PHE A 169 -2.56 2.91 -5.97
N ALA A 170 -3.13 3.98 -5.41
CA ALA A 170 -4.36 3.94 -4.64
C ALA A 170 -5.61 3.81 -5.53
N THR A 171 -5.67 4.50 -6.67
CA THR A 171 -6.88 4.53 -7.51
C THR A 171 -7.00 3.38 -8.50
N ARG A 172 -5.94 2.61 -8.73
CA ARG A 172 -5.93 1.59 -9.78
C ARG A 172 -7.01 0.52 -9.62
N SER A 173 -7.28 0.08 -8.39
CA SER A 173 -8.33 -0.90 -8.11
C SER A 173 -9.75 -0.31 -8.17
N VAL A 174 -9.90 1.02 -8.14
CA VAL A 174 -11.20 1.70 -8.33
C VAL A 174 -11.68 1.51 -9.77
N LYS A 175 -10.76 1.60 -10.75
CA LYS A 175 -11.07 1.33 -12.17
C LYS A 175 -11.60 -0.09 -12.36
N THR A 176 -11.04 -1.06 -11.61
CA THR A 176 -11.54 -2.44 -11.58
C THR A 176 -12.92 -2.54 -10.93
N LYS A 177 -13.19 -1.81 -9.84
CA LYS A 177 -14.49 -1.79 -9.17
C LYS A 177 -15.61 -1.22 -10.06
N ALA A 178 -15.33 -0.17 -10.84
CA ALA A 178 -16.31 0.40 -11.76
C ALA A 178 -16.75 -0.64 -12.82
N ALA A 179 -15.79 -1.33 -13.43
CA ALA A 179 -16.05 -2.44 -14.36
C ALA A 179 -16.84 -3.59 -13.70
N GLN A 180 -16.57 -3.89 -12.42
CA GLN A 180 -17.33 -4.89 -11.64
C GLN A 180 -18.78 -4.48 -11.34
N LEU A 181 -19.05 -3.19 -11.14
CA LEU A 181 -20.41 -2.71 -10.85
C LEU A 181 -21.29 -2.76 -12.10
N GLU A 182 -20.73 -2.43 -13.28
CA GLU A 182 -21.42 -2.55 -14.57
C GLU A 182 -21.81 -3.99 -14.90
N SER A 183 -21.05 -4.97 -14.40
CA SER A 183 -21.29 -6.39 -14.63
C SER A 183 -22.31 -7.03 -13.65
N THR A 184 -22.82 -6.30 -12.66
CA THR A 184 -23.75 -6.85 -11.62
C THR A 184 -25.24 -6.81 -12.00
N SER A 185 -25.58 -6.67 -13.28
CA SER A 185 -26.95 -6.88 -13.77
C SER A 185 -27.29 -8.38 -13.75
N ASP A 186 -27.79 -8.89 -12.63
CA ASP A 186 -28.47 -10.19 -12.37
C ASP A 186 -27.89 -11.49 -12.99
N ASP A 187 -26.72 -11.46 -13.63
CA ASP A 187 -26.08 -12.61 -14.25
C ASP A 187 -24.93 -13.08 -13.36
N TYR A 188 -25.13 -14.19 -12.65
CA TYR A 188 -24.13 -14.80 -11.77
C TYR A 188 -22.89 -15.31 -12.53
N GLU A 189 -22.89 -15.24 -13.86
CA GLU A 189 -21.77 -15.53 -14.77
C GLU A 189 -21.03 -14.30 -15.29
N ALA A 190 -21.34 -13.10 -14.81
CA ALA A 190 -20.71 -11.88 -15.31
C ALA A 190 -19.18 -11.93 -15.14
N LYS A 191 -18.47 -12.13 -16.25
CA LYS A 191 -17.01 -12.14 -16.34
C LYS A 191 -16.47 -10.87 -15.67
N PHE A 192 -15.75 -11.05 -14.57
CA PHE A 192 -14.99 -9.99 -13.92
C PHE A 192 -14.02 -9.37 -14.95
N GLU A 193 -14.33 -8.20 -15.51
CA GLU A 193 -13.35 -7.43 -16.28
C GLU A 193 -12.35 -6.80 -15.32
N ILE A 194 -11.39 -7.62 -14.91
CA ILE A 194 -10.20 -7.17 -14.17
C ILE A 194 -9.35 -6.38 -15.17
N VAL A 195 -9.06 -5.11 -14.84
CA VAL A 195 -8.08 -4.29 -15.59
C VAL A 195 -6.82 -5.13 -15.77
N GLN A 196 -6.53 -5.49 -17.02
CA GLN A 196 -5.42 -6.38 -17.32
C GLN A 196 -4.11 -5.79 -16.78
N TRP A 197 -3.28 -6.64 -16.20
CA TRP A 197 -1.95 -6.27 -15.73
C TRP A 197 -1.20 -5.49 -16.82
N ASP A 198 -1.32 -5.93 -18.07
CA ASP A 198 -0.59 -5.35 -19.19
C ASP A 198 -1.06 -3.94 -19.62
N ALA A 199 -2.18 -3.47 -19.10
CA ALA A 199 -2.79 -2.19 -19.50
C ALA A 199 -2.08 -0.94 -18.92
N SER A 200 -1.13 -1.08 -17.98
CA SER A 200 -0.35 0.03 -17.41
C SER A 200 1.15 -0.19 -17.58
N ASN A 201 1.92 0.89 -17.47
CA ASN A 201 3.38 0.85 -17.44
C ASN A 201 3.94 0.44 -16.07
N HIS A 202 3.12 0.48 -15.00
CA HIS A 202 3.53 0.19 -13.62
C HIS A 202 4.77 0.96 -13.18
N LEU A 203 4.81 2.26 -13.50
CA LEU A 203 5.93 3.08 -13.10
C LEU A 203 5.99 3.17 -11.58
N LEU A 204 7.14 2.80 -11.03
CA LEU A 204 7.49 2.95 -9.64
C LEU A 204 8.72 3.82 -9.54
N VAL A 205 8.74 4.72 -8.57
CA VAL A 205 9.92 5.49 -8.15
C VAL A 205 10.01 5.36 -6.64
N CYS A 206 11.06 4.70 -6.16
CA CYS A 206 11.17 4.32 -4.76
C CYS A 206 12.60 4.50 -4.26
N PHE A 207 12.75 4.88 -3.00
CA PHE A 207 14.04 4.87 -2.33
C PHE A 207 14.52 3.44 -2.07
N MET A 208 15.77 3.16 -2.42
CA MET A 208 16.39 1.85 -2.22
C MET A 208 16.61 1.56 -0.73
N SER A 209 16.67 0.28 -0.37
CA SER A 209 16.82 -0.14 1.03
C SER A 209 18.28 -0.34 1.43
N GLN A 210 19.10 -0.88 0.52
CA GLN A 210 20.55 -1.01 0.74
C GLN A 210 21.30 0.32 0.53
N ASN A 211 20.73 1.23 -0.27
CA ASN A 211 21.29 2.56 -0.51
C ASN A 211 20.18 3.63 -0.33
N PRO A 212 19.89 4.04 0.92
CA PRO A 212 18.80 4.96 1.23
C PRO A 212 18.91 6.35 0.58
N ASP A 213 20.10 6.72 0.12
CA ASP A 213 20.38 7.97 -0.58
C ASP A 213 20.13 7.90 -2.09
N SER A 214 19.69 6.76 -2.58
CA SER A 214 19.46 6.53 -3.99
C SER A 214 18.05 6.02 -4.24
N ILE A 215 17.58 6.36 -5.42
CA ILE A 215 16.26 5.99 -5.93
C ILE A 215 16.40 4.89 -6.98
N CYS A 216 15.36 4.09 -7.10
CA CYS A 216 15.17 3.15 -8.20
C CYS A 216 13.87 3.50 -8.90
N ALA A 217 13.91 3.50 -10.23
CA ALA A 217 12.70 3.50 -11.05
C ALA A 217 12.50 2.11 -11.64
N LEU A 218 11.28 1.58 -11.60
CA LEU A 218 10.90 0.34 -12.29
C LEU A 218 9.69 0.61 -13.17
N TYR A 219 9.67 0.06 -14.37
CA TYR A 219 8.62 0.27 -15.37
C TYR A 219 8.66 -0.85 -16.40
N ARG A 220 7.55 -1.08 -17.11
CA ARG A 220 7.48 -2.12 -18.16
C ARG A 220 8.08 -1.66 -19.48
N GLU A 221 7.78 -0.43 -19.88
CA GLU A 221 8.14 0.17 -21.16
C GLU A 221 8.81 1.54 -20.92
N LYS A 222 10.10 1.64 -21.27
CA LYS A 222 10.89 2.87 -21.08
C LYS A 222 10.32 4.10 -21.80
N ASN A 223 9.63 3.88 -22.93
CA ASN A 223 9.03 4.95 -23.72
C ASN A 223 7.80 5.58 -23.06
N LYS A 224 7.15 4.86 -22.15
CA LYS A 224 5.98 5.32 -21.38
C LYS A 224 6.37 5.99 -20.06
N VAL A 225 7.66 6.17 -19.80
CA VAL A 225 8.13 6.91 -18.62
C VAL A 225 7.95 8.42 -18.89
N PRO A 226 7.26 9.16 -18.00
CA PRO A 226 7.08 10.60 -18.13
C PRO A 226 8.40 11.39 -18.16
N ASP A 227 8.44 12.51 -18.88
CA ASP A 227 9.68 13.26 -19.10
C ASP A 227 10.24 13.89 -17.83
N ASN A 228 9.39 14.35 -16.92
CA ASN A 228 9.82 14.83 -15.60
C ASN A 228 10.58 13.74 -14.79
N VAL A 229 10.18 12.47 -14.92
CA VAL A 229 10.88 11.34 -14.29
C VAL A 229 12.19 11.04 -15.01
N LYS A 230 12.24 11.16 -16.35
CA LYS A 230 13.48 11.00 -17.12
C LYS A 230 14.51 12.06 -16.78
N GLU A 231 14.10 13.34 -16.77
CA GLU A 231 14.94 14.48 -16.39
C GLU A 231 15.50 14.29 -14.99
N PHE A 232 14.65 13.84 -14.08
CA PHE A 232 15.05 13.54 -12.72
C PHE A 232 16.07 12.39 -12.63
N LEU A 233 15.82 11.24 -13.25
CA LEU A 233 16.78 10.13 -13.25
C LEU A 233 18.10 10.50 -13.95
N LYS A 234 18.03 11.31 -15.00
CA LYS A 234 19.21 11.84 -15.69
C LYS A 234 20.04 12.76 -14.80
N SER A 235 19.40 13.58 -13.96
CA SER A 235 20.10 14.47 -13.02
C SER A 235 20.93 13.72 -11.97
N GLN A 236 20.58 12.46 -11.68
CA GLN A 236 21.34 11.57 -10.79
C GLN A 236 22.59 10.97 -11.45
N PHE A 237 22.69 11.05 -12.78
CA PHE A 237 23.75 10.38 -13.53
C PHE A 237 24.99 11.26 -13.67
N MET A 238 26.00 10.97 -12.84
CA MET A 238 27.23 11.78 -12.77
C MET A 238 28.16 11.66 -13.99
N ALA A 239 28.05 10.61 -14.81
CA ALA A 239 29.01 10.29 -15.87
C ALA A 239 28.78 11.02 -17.23
N GLY A 240 28.00 12.11 -17.22
CA GLY A 240 27.77 12.98 -18.37
C GLY A 240 26.43 12.72 -19.10
N PRO A 241 25.62 13.76 -19.38
CA PRO A 241 24.24 13.62 -19.87
C PRO A 241 24.11 13.08 -21.30
N SER A 242 25.20 12.91 -22.04
CA SER A 242 25.21 12.46 -23.44
C SER A 242 25.16 10.94 -23.62
N LYS A 243 25.35 10.16 -22.55
CA LYS A 243 25.28 8.69 -22.56
C LYS A 243 24.18 8.12 -21.65
N TRP A 244 23.36 8.97 -21.05
CA TRP A 244 22.29 8.50 -20.17
C TRP A 244 21.14 7.92 -20.98
N GLU A 245 20.73 6.69 -20.64
CA GLU A 245 19.53 6.07 -21.14
C GLU A 245 18.79 5.32 -20.02
N LEU A 246 17.49 5.11 -20.23
CA LEU A 246 16.67 4.27 -19.36
C LEU A 246 16.99 2.79 -19.59
N ASP A 247 17.13 2.06 -18.48
CA ASP A 247 17.27 0.60 -18.46
C ASP A 247 16.15 -0.08 -19.26
N ASP A 248 16.50 -1.09 -20.07
CA ASP A 248 15.52 -1.98 -20.70
C ASP A 248 15.47 -3.31 -19.92
N TYR A 249 14.59 -3.38 -18.92
CA TYR A 249 14.47 -4.55 -18.04
C TYR A 249 14.12 -5.84 -18.79
N ASN A 250 13.47 -5.76 -19.96
CA ASN A 250 13.12 -6.96 -20.74
C ASN A 250 14.35 -7.58 -21.41
N ARG A 251 15.41 -6.81 -21.61
CA ARG A 251 16.69 -7.26 -22.18
C ARG A 251 17.77 -7.48 -21.11
N MET A 252 17.46 -7.18 -19.85
CA MET A 252 18.39 -7.28 -18.73
C MET A 252 18.57 -8.74 -18.30
N ALA A 253 19.82 -9.13 -18.04
CA ALA A 253 20.13 -10.47 -17.53
C ALA A 253 19.54 -10.71 -16.13
N SER A 254 19.16 -11.96 -15.83
CA SER A 254 18.47 -12.30 -14.59
C SER A 254 19.25 -11.96 -13.31
N ASN A 255 20.59 -12.02 -13.34
CA ASN A 255 21.43 -11.62 -12.21
C ASN A 255 21.37 -10.10 -11.94
N LEU A 256 21.33 -9.27 -12.99
CA LEU A 256 21.20 -7.81 -12.84
C LEU A 256 19.79 -7.42 -12.36
N LEU A 257 18.76 -8.15 -12.80
CA LEU A 257 17.40 -8.01 -12.27
C LEU A 257 17.35 -8.35 -10.77
N LEU A 258 18.08 -9.39 -10.35
CA LEU A 258 18.21 -9.76 -8.94
C LEU A 258 18.91 -8.66 -8.15
N GLU A 259 20.05 -8.16 -8.61
CA GLU A 259 20.79 -7.07 -7.96
C GLU A 259 19.89 -5.84 -7.74
N LYS A 260 19.08 -5.46 -8.74
CA LYS A 260 18.11 -4.36 -8.62
C LYS A 260 17.05 -4.65 -7.54
N LEU A 261 16.52 -5.86 -7.50
CA LEU A 261 15.52 -6.27 -6.51
C LEU A 261 16.13 -6.29 -5.10
N GLU A 262 17.34 -6.83 -4.92
CA GLU A 262 18.06 -6.83 -3.65
C GLU A 262 18.30 -5.39 -3.15
N CYS A 263 18.79 -4.50 -4.02
CA CYS A 263 18.99 -3.09 -3.68
C CYS A 263 17.69 -2.43 -3.19
N LEU A 264 16.56 -2.74 -3.83
CA LEU A 264 15.25 -2.20 -3.48
C LEU A 264 14.69 -2.78 -2.17
N ALA A 265 14.84 -4.09 -1.96
CA ALA A 265 14.10 -4.87 -0.99
C ALA A 265 14.86 -5.13 0.32
N ARG A 266 16.16 -5.31 0.22
CA ARG A 266 16.99 -5.87 1.28
C ARG A 266 17.61 -4.80 2.17
N ARG A 267 17.86 -5.12 3.45
CA ARG A 267 18.54 -4.20 4.40
C ARG A 267 20.00 -4.56 4.61
N THR A 268 20.34 -5.83 4.52
CA THR A 268 21.71 -6.31 4.74
C THR A 268 22.51 -6.35 3.43
N MET A 269 23.84 -6.37 3.53
CA MET A 269 24.77 -6.32 2.39
C MET A 269 25.55 -7.63 2.15
N TYR A 270 25.43 -8.63 3.03
CA TYR A 270 26.18 -9.89 2.90
C TYR A 270 25.62 -10.76 1.76
N HIS A 271 26.35 -11.78 1.31
CA HIS A 271 25.82 -12.69 0.29
C HIS A 271 24.74 -13.62 0.87
N ILE A 272 23.60 -13.78 0.17
CA ILE A 272 22.58 -14.79 0.49
C ILE A 272 22.50 -15.78 -0.65
N ASP A 273 22.53 -17.05 -0.31
CA ASP A 273 22.22 -18.11 -1.25
C ASP A 273 20.70 -18.19 -1.45
N LEU A 274 20.23 -17.60 -2.56
CA LEU A 274 18.83 -17.58 -2.94
C LEU A 274 18.50 -18.80 -3.82
N PRO A 275 17.32 -19.40 -3.66
CA PRO A 275 16.91 -20.49 -4.53
C PRO A 275 16.82 -20.01 -5.98
N LEU A 276 17.04 -20.92 -6.93
CA LEU A 276 16.86 -20.63 -8.35
C LEU A 276 15.45 -20.13 -8.62
N TYR A 277 15.35 -18.96 -9.23
CA TYR A 277 14.10 -18.35 -9.67
C TYR A 277 14.31 -17.65 -11.01
N ALA A 278 13.42 -17.90 -11.96
CA ALA A 278 13.47 -17.27 -13.28
C ALA A 278 12.97 -15.82 -13.18
N LEU A 279 13.90 -14.89 -12.93
CA LEU A 279 13.60 -13.46 -12.86
C LEU A 279 13.40 -12.88 -14.26
N SER A 280 12.31 -12.13 -14.38
CA SER A 280 11.94 -11.33 -15.55
C SER A 280 11.60 -9.91 -15.10
N ALA A 281 11.60 -8.96 -16.04
CA ALA A 281 11.13 -7.59 -15.80
C ALA A 281 9.75 -7.57 -15.12
N ASP A 282 8.86 -8.44 -15.60
CA ASP A 282 7.49 -8.55 -15.12
C ASP A 282 7.42 -8.99 -13.65
N ASN A 283 8.17 -10.04 -13.30
CA ASN A 283 8.18 -10.57 -11.94
C ASN A 283 8.83 -9.60 -10.95
N ILE A 284 9.88 -8.86 -11.33
CA ILE A 284 10.48 -7.86 -10.42
C ILE A 284 9.54 -6.67 -10.16
N ILE A 285 8.76 -6.24 -11.16
CA ILE A 285 7.79 -5.14 -11.00
C ILE A 285 6.65 -5.61 -10.08
N LYS A 286 6.14 -6.82 -10.27
CA LYS A 286 5.14 -7.44 -9.38
C LYS A 286 5.66 -7.52 -7.94
N MET A 287 6.89 -8.00 -7.75
CA MET A 287 7.52 -8.09 -6.43
C MET A 287 7.71 -6.71 -5.80
N ALA A 288 8.13 -5.70 -6.56
CA ALA A 288 8.26 -4.32 -6.08
C ALA A 288 6.91 -3.74 -5.63
N LEU A 289 5.83 -3.96 -6.39
CA LEU A 289 4.49 -3.54 -5.98
C LEU A 289 4.04 -4.20 -4.68
N ILE A 290 4.22 -5.52 -4.58
CA ILE A 290 3.89 -6.30 -3.37
C ILE A 290 4.66 -5.76 -2.17
N LEU A 291 5.96 -5.52 -2.34
CA LEU A 291 6.82 -4.97 -1.31
C LEU A 291 6.36 -3.58 -0.84
N LEU A 292 6.00 -2.69 -1.76
CA LEU A 292 5.50 -1.36 -1.43
C LEU A 292 4.18 -1.40 -0.65
N ARG A 293 3.24 -2.26 -1.08
CA ARG A 293 1.98 -2.48 -0.33
C ARG A 293 2.27 -2.99 1.08
N SER A 294 3.11 -4.02 1.19
CA SER A 294 3.49 -4.62 2.48
C SER A 294 4.14 -3.60 3.43
N ARG A 295 5.09 -2.80 2.94
CA ARG A 295 5.75 -1.74 3.71
C ARG A 295 4.79 -0.62 4.15
N ALA A 296 3.75 -0.37 3.36
CA ALA A 296 2.69 0.58 3.66
C ALA A 296 1.56 -0.01 4.53
N ASN A 297 1.70 -1.24 5.05
CA ASN A 297 0.64 -1.98 5.75
C ASN A 297 -0.67 -2.11 4.97
N VAL A 298 -0.58 -2.03 3.63
CA VAL A 298 -1.70 -2.23 2.73
C VAL A 298 -1.80 -3.73 2.43
N PRO A 299 -2.98 -4.36 2.57
CA PRO A 299 -3.15 -5.76 2.24
C PRO A 299 -2.85 -6.06 0.79
N VAL A 300 -2.23 -7.22 0.60
CA VAL A 300 -1.84 -7.74 -0.69
C VAL A 300 -2.71 -8.94 -0.96
N VAL A 301 -3.54 -8.84 -1.99
CA VAL A 301 -4.31 -9.95 -2.53
C VAL A 301 -3.82 -10.19 -3.96
N VAL A 302 -3.29 -11.37 -4.25
CA VAL A 302 -2.76 -11.73 -5.56
C VAL A 302 -3.68 -12.75 -6.22
N MET A 303 -4.40 -12.31 -7.26
CA MET A 303 -5.30 -13.17 -8.03
C MET A 303 -4.65 -13.61 -9.35
N GLY A 304 -4.86 -14.87 -9.72
CA GLY A 304 -4.40 -15.42 -10.99
C GLY A 304 -4.66 -16.93 -11.06
N GLU A 305 -4.53 -17.52 -12.24
CA GLU A 305 -4.77 -18.94 -12.47
C GLU A 305 -3.88 -19.85 -11.60
N ALA A 306 -4.34 -21.09 -11.36
CA ALA A 306 -3.53 -22.09 -10.68
C ALA A 306 -2.24 -22.35 -11.49
N GLY A 307 -1.11 -22.51 -10.81
CA GLY A 307 0.18 -22.76 -11.46
C GLY A 307 0.90 -21.55 -12.06
N CYS A 308 0.33 -20.33 -12.03
CA CYS A 308 1.01 -19.13 -12.54
C CYS A 308 2.15 -18.58 -11.65
N GLY A 309 2.52 -19.30 -10.58
CA GLY A 309 3.69 -18.99 -9.75
C GLY A 309 3.48 -17.96 -8.63
N LYS A 310 2.24 -17.66 -8.22
CA LYS A 310 1.93 -16.68 -7.15
C LYS A 310 2.66 -16.98 -5.84
N SER A 311 2.51 -18.19 -5.33
CA SER A 311 3.10 -18.64 -4.06
C SER A 311 4.62 -18.65 -4.14
N SER A 312 5.19 -19.05 -5.29
CA SER A 312 6.63 -18.99 -5.56
C SER A 312 7.16 -17.55 -5.62
N LEU A 313 6.40 -16.62 -6.20
CA LEU A 313 6.76 -15.20 -6.31
C LEU A 313 6.82 -14.53 -4.92
N ILE A 314 5.79 -14.73 -4.09
CA ILE A 314 5.76 -14.17 -2.73
C ILE A 314 6.82 -14.83 -1.85
N GLY A 315 6.96 -16.16 -1.92
CA GLY A 315 7.98 -16.89 -1.16
C GLY A 315 9.41 -16.51 -1.55
N PHE A 316 9.68 -16.28 -2.84
CA PHE A 316 10.98 -15.79 -3.30
C PHE A 316 11.25 -14.37 -2.78
N LEU A 317 10.28 -13.46 -2.91
CA LEU A 317 10.40 -12.10 -2.40
C LEU A 317 10.66 -12.09 -0.88
N ALA A 318 9.98 -12.93 -0.11
CA ALA A 318 10.19 -13.01 1.34
C ALA A 318 11.63 -13.39 1.70
N LYS A 319 12.26 -14.29 0.94
CA LYS A 319 13.68 -14.62 1.10
C LYS A 319 14.60 -13.44 0.76
N VAL A 320 14.31 -12.71 -0.32
CA VAL A 320 15.07 -11.51 -0.70
C VAL A 320 14.95 -10.40 0.35
N VAL A 321 13.78 -10.24 0.97
CA VAL A 321 13.53 -9.24 2.04
C VAL A 321 14.07 -9.71 3.41
N GLU A 322 14.44 -10.98 3.54
CA GLU A 322 14.96 -11.59 4.77
C GLU A 322 13.94 -11.66 5.91
N VAL A 323 12.68 -11.97 5.57
CA VAL A 323 11.58 -12.08 6.53
C VAL A 323 11.13 -13.51 6.70
N ASN A 324 10.64 -13.83 7.91
CA ASN A 324 10.01 -15.12 8.15
C ASN A 324 8.75 -15.22 7.27
N TYR A 325 8.54 -16.38 6.66
CA TYR A 325 7.43 -16.60 5.73
C TYR A 325 6.71 -17.90 6.09
N GLU A 326 5.41 -17.81 6.34
CA GLU A 326 4.55 -18.93 6.71
C GLU A 326 3.33 -18.99 5.81
N PRO A 327 3.31 -19.91 4.82
CA PRO A 327 2.12 -20.17 4.03
C PRO A 327 1.11 -21.00 4.82
N PHE A 328 -0.17 -20.73 4.61
CA PHE A 328 -1.29 -21.48 5.14
C PHE A 328 -2.27 -21.77 4.01
N ASN A 329 -2.30 -23.03 3.57
CA ASN A 329 -3.14 -23.46 2.45
C ASN A 329 -4.57 -23.64 2.95
N LEU A 330 -5.48 -22.82 2.42
CA LEU A 330 -6.88 -22.88 2.76
C LEU A 330 -7.64 -23.86 1.86
N HIS A 331 -8.67 -24.48 2.42
CA HIS A 331 -9.59 -25.37 1.71
C HIS A 331 -10.91 -25.49 2.47
N ALA A 332 -11.92 -26.09 1.86
CA ALA A 332 -13.27 -26.23 2.45
C ALA A 332 -13.28 -26.98 3.80
N GLY A 333 -12.31 -27.88 4.02
CA GLY A 333 -12.15 -28.62 5.27
C GLY A 333 -11.50 -27.85 6.45
N ILE A 334 -11.00 -26.63 6.24
CA ILE A 334 -10.39 -25.82 7.32
C ILE A 334 -11.50 -25.36 8.27
N LYS A 335 -11.31 -25.59 9.58
CA LYS A 335 -12.19 -25.09 10.64
C LYS A 335 -11.71 -23.72 11.11
N GLU A 336 -12.64 -22.95 11.69
CA GLU A 336 -12.31 -21.66 12.32
C GLU A 336 -11.16 -21.80 13.32
N GLN A 337 -11.17 -22.85 14.14
CA GLN A 337 -10.13 -23.09 15.14
C GLN A 337 -8.74 -23.28 14.54
N ASP A 338 -8.62 -23.88 13.35
CA ASP A 338 -7.33 -24.06 12.68
C ASP A 338 -6.70 -22.71 12.32
N ILE A 339 -7.53 -21.76 11.84
CA ILE A 339 -7.11 -20.38 11.54
C ILE A 339 -6.67 -19.67 12.83
N LEU A 340 -7.43 -19.84 13.92
CA LEU A 340 -7.12 -19.21 15.20
C LEU A 340 -5.82 -19.74 15.80
N ASP A 341 -5.59 -21.05 15.75
CA ASP A 341 -4.38 -21.69 16.25
C ASP A 341 -3.15 -21.29 15.43
N PHE A 342 -3.31 -21.18 14.10
CA PHE A 342 -2.26 -20.66 13.22
C PHE A 342 -1.91 -19.21 13.60
N MET A 343 -2.91 -18.35 13.78
CA MET A 343 -2.71 -16.95 14.14
C MET A 343 -2.13 -16.75 15.54
N ASP A 344 -2.49 -17.58 16.53
CA ASP A 344 -1.89 -17.51 17.87
C ASP A 344 -0.39 -17.83 17.84
N LYS A 345 0.00 -18.87 17.10
CA LYS A 345 1.41 -19.22 16.87
C LYS A 345 2.16 -18.11 16.13
N ALA A 346 1.57 -17.57 15.08
CA ALA A 346 2.17 -16.49 14.29
C ALA A 346 2.38 -15.23 15.13
N GLN A 347 1.42 -14.86 15.98
CA GLN A 347 1.55 -13.70 16.87
C GLN A 347 2.73 -13.83 17.83
N LYS A 348 2.95 -15.01 18.44
CA LYS A 348 4.11 -15.27 19.30
C LYS A 348 5.44 -15.21 18.53
N LYS A 349 5.47 -15.70 17.28
CA LYS A 349 6.68 -15.63 16.45
C LYS A 349 7.03 -14.21 16.03
N ALA A 350 6.02 -13.37 15.83
CA ALA A 350 6.18 -11.98 15.41
C ALA A 350 6.85 -11.09 16.46
N ASP A 351 6.98 -11.55 17.70
CA ASP A 351 7.80 -10.91 18.75
C ASP A 351 9.29 -10.90 18.37
N ASN A 352 9.75 -11.88 17.57
CA ASN A 352 11.16 -12.02 17.17
C ASN A 352 11.51 -11.30 15.86
N GLY A 353 10.54 -10.66 15.21
CA GLY A 353 10.77 -9.94 13.96
C GLY A 353 9.58 -9.94 13.02
N GLU A 354 9.79 -9.39 11.82
CA GLU A 354 8.77 -9.33 10.78
C GLU A 354 8.40 -10.73 10.26
N LEU A 355 7.10 -10.98 10.14
CA LEU A 355 6.54 -12.27 9.72
C LEU A 355 5.50 -12.06 8.62
N TRP A 356 5.69 -12.71 7.48
CA TRP A 356 4.77 -12.72 6.36
C TRP A 356 3.92 -13.99 6.42
N LEU A 357 2.60 -13.81 6.52
CA LEU A 357 1.63 -14.90 6.47
C LEU A 357 0.95 -14.89 5.11
N PHE A 358 0.99 -16.02 4.41
CA PHE A 358 0.35 -16.15 3.10
C PHE A 358 -0.79 -17.15 3.14
N PHE A 359 -2.01 -16.66 3.00
CA PHE A 359 -3.24 -17.45 2.98
C PHE A 359 -3.52 -17.90 1.54
N ASP A 360 -2.93 -19.02 1.14
CA ASP A 360 -3.09 -19.54 -0.22
C ASP A 360 -4.50 -20.10 -0.42
N GLU A 361 -5.02 -19.97 -1.64
CA GLU A 361 -6.35 -20.44 -2.04
C GLU A 361 -7.51 -19.92 -1.17
N ILE A 362 -7.43 -18.68 -0.68
CA ILE A 362 -8.45 -18.09 0.20
C ILE A 362 -9.91 -18.26 -0.24
N ASN A 363 -10.17 -18.26 -1.55
CA ASN A 363 -11.50 -18.40 -2.13
C ASN A 363 -12.13 -19.79 -1.91
N THR A 364 -11.37 -20.81 -1.52
CA THR A 364 -11.89 -22.16 -1.23
C THR A 364 -12.27 -22.35 0.25
N CYS A 365 -12.03 -21.34 1.10
CA CYS A 365 -12.32 -21.40 2.53
C CYS A 365 -13.76 -20.98 2.85
N ASN A 366 -14.42 -21.74 3.72
CA ASN A 366 -15.76 -21.41 4.22
C ASN A 366 -15.77 -20.24 5.23
N HIS A 367 -14.61 -19.83 5.74
CA HIS A 367 -14.46 -18.78 6.76
C HIS A 367 -14.04 -17.43 6.16
N ILE A 368 -14.50 -17.11 4.95
CA ILE A 368 -14.10 -15.89 4.23
C ILE A 368 -14.36 -14.61 5.02
N GLY A 369 -15.45 -14.54 5.81
CA GLY A 369 -15.76 -13.39 6.66
C GLY A 369 -14.71 -13.13 7.74
N LEU A 370 -14.18 -14.19 8.35
CA LEU A 370 -13.08 -14.08 9.33
C LEU A 370 -11.80 -13.59 8.65
N LEU A 371 -11.46 -14.20 7.51
CA LEU A 371 -10.24 -13.86 6.76
C LEU A 371 -10.31 -12.45 6.16
N ALA A 372 -11.49 -12.01 5.72
CA ALA A 372 -11.69 -10.63 5.24
C ALA A 372 -11.41 -9.61 6.36
N ASN A 373 -11.92 -9.84 7.57
CA ASN A 373 -11.62 -8.98 8.71
C ASN A 373 -10.13 -9.01 9.09
N LEU A 374 -9.53 -10.19 9.08
CA LEU A 374 -8.12 -10.39 9.35
C LEU A 374 -7.25 -9.61 8.34
N ILE A 375 -7.49 -9.80 7.04
CA ILE A 375 -6.67 -9.24 5.97
C ILE A 375 -6.95 -7.74 5.81
N ALA A 376 -8.22 -7.32 5.70
CA ALA A 376 -8.56 -5.94 5.43
C ALA A 376 -8.33 -5.02 6.63
N HIS A 377 -8.75 -5.45 7.81
CA HIS A 377 -8.75 -4.61 9.02
C HIS A 377 -7.63 -4.96 10.01
N ARG A 378 -6.87 -6.03 9.76
CA ARG A 378 -5.83 -6.53 10.68
C ARG A 378 -6.41 -6.84 12.06
N THR A 379 -7.63 -7.36 12.10
CA THR A 379 -8.35 -7.64 13.34
C THR A 379 -8.76 -9.10 13.41
N LEU A 380 -8.50 -9.76 14.54
CA LEU A 380 -8.91 -11.12 14.83
C LEU A 380 -9.69 -11.11 16.14
N LYS A 381 -10.97 -11.55 16.11
CA LYS A 381 -11.88 -11.52 17.27
C LYS A 381 -11.89 -10.17 18.01
N GLY A 382 -11.93 -9.07 17.24
CA GLY A 382 -11.98 -7.70 17.77
C GLY A 382 -10.65 -7.16 18.31
N LYS A 383 -9.54 -7.91 18.22
CA LYS A 383 -8.20 -7.44 18.62
C LYS A 383 -7.30 -7.23 17.40
N LEU A 384 -6.48 -6.19 17.46
CA LEU A 384 -5.48 -5.93 16.41
C LEU A 384 -4.43 -7.03 16.40
N VAL A 385 -4.05 -7.46 15.20
CA VAL A 385 -2.95 -8.39 14.97
C VAL A 385 -1.62 -7.69 15.23
N HIS A 386 -0.64 -8.44 15.74
CA HIS A 386 0.71 -7.96 16.02
C HIS A 386 1.27 -7.09 14.87
N PRO A 387 1.87 -5.92 15.17
CA PRO A 387 2.29 -4.94 14.16
C PRO A 387 3.42 -5.44 13.24
N ASN A 388 4.15 -6.49 13.62
CA ASN A 388 5.19 -7.11 12.78
C ASN A 388 4.64 -8.14 11.77
N ILE A 389 3.35 -8.49 11.83
CA ILE A 389 2.75 -9.41 10.86
C ILE A 389 2.35 -8.67 9.59
N ARG A 390 2.65 -9.24 8.43
CA ARG A 390 2.16 -8.81 7.11
C ARG A 390 1.31 -9.94 6.53
N LEU A 391 0.14 -9.59 6.00
CA LEU A 391 -0.88 -10.54 5.57
C LEU A 391 -1.00 -10.48 4.05
N PHE A 392 -0.89 -11.65 3.42
CA PHE A 392 -0.98 -11.86 1.98
C PHE A 392 -2.01 -12.95 1.71
N SER A 393 -2.72 -12.89 0.57
CA SER A 393 -3.63 -13.95 0.11
C SER A 393 -3.67 -14.07 -1.39
#